data_AF-A0A7M5UWP5-F1
#
_entry.id   AF-A0A7M5UWP5-F1
#
_cell.length_a   1.000
_cell.length_b   1.000
_cell.length_c   1.000
_cell.angle_alpha   90.00
_cell.angle_beta   90.00
_cell.angle_gamma   90.00
#
_symmetry.space_group_name_H-M   'P 1'
#
loop_
_entity.id
_entity.type
_entity.pdbx_description
1 polymer ?
#
loop_
_entity_poly.entity_id
_entity_poly.type
_entity_poly.pdbx_seq_one_letter_code
_entity_poly.pdbx_strand_id
1 'polypeptide(L)'
;RIKVLWDPVIVTTVDMTERRPDMVVFFKETKKIVIVEQTCPWESRLNLALWEKRNKYAMLLQDLMKQYQEWSVKQCTLVMGVMGSFEKDIYVKELSSLVINDEQMLDRLLANVQRATILGSVRVIKNHLAE
;
A
#
# COMPACT_ATOMS: atom_id res chain seq x y z
N ARG A 1 3.45 17.79 -8.12
CA ARG A 1 3.75 16.66 -9.03
C ARG A 1 3.92 15.37 -8.23
N ILE A 2 3.13 14.34 -8.54
CA ILE A 2 3.18 13.01 -7.90
C ILE A 2 3.97 12.06 -8.79
N LYS A 3 4.84 11.22 -8.21
CA LYS A 3 5.52 10.10 -8.89
C LYS A 3 5.19 8.80 -8.19
N VAL A 4 4.69 7.82 -8.93
CA VAL A 4 4.37 6.47 -8.44
C VAL A 4 5.37 5.49 -9.05
N LEU A 5 5.95 4.64 -8.21
CA LEU A 5 6.83 3.54 -8.61
C LEU A 5 6.22 2.23 -8.15
N TRP A 6 6.11 1.26 -9.06
CA TRP A 6 5.62 -0.09 -8.78
C TRP A 6 6.80 -1.07 -8.67
N ASP A 7 6.80 -1.86 -7.60
CA ASP A 7 7.82 -2.88 -7.29
C ASP A 7 9.29 -2.37 -7.37
N PRO A 8 9.60 -1.12 -6.90
CA PRO A 8 10.94 -0.57 -7.05
C PRO A 8 11.91 -1.15 -6.01
N VAL A 9 13.15 -1.35 -6.43
CA VAL A 9 14.26 -1.52 -5.47
C VAL A 9 14.70 -0.13 -5.00
N ILE A 10 14.62 0.12 -3.70
CA ILE A 10 15.05 1.36 -3.08
C ILE A 10 16.54 1.28 -2.74
N VAL A 11 17.27 2.34 -3.08
CA VAL A 11 18.67 2.50 -2.72
C VAL A 11 18.75 2.92 -1.26
N THR A 12 19.48 2.17 -0.46
CA THR A 12 19.60 2.36 0.98
C THR A 12 21.04 2.74 1.35
N THR A 13 21.23 3.46 2.46
CA THR A 13 22.58 3.81 2.96
C THR A 13 23.18 2.72 3.83
N VAL A 14 22.36 1.78 4.29
CA VAL A 14 22.75 0.60 5.05
C VAL A 14 22.34 -0.67 4.30
N ASP A 15 23.05 -1.76 4.56
CA ASP A 15 22.70 -3.06 4.01
C ASP A 15 21.41 -3.60 4.69
N MET A 16 20.40 -3.92 3.88
CA MET A 16 19.13 -4.48 4.35
C MET A 16 18.43 -5.27 3.25
N THR A 17 17.67 -6.29 3.66
CA THR A 17 16.90 -7.16 2.76
C THR A 17 15.57 -6.52 2.32
N GLU A 18 14.88 -5.84 3.23
CA GLU A 18 13.54 -5.28 3.04
C GLU A 18 13.58 -3.91 2.33
N ARG A 19 13.96 -3.91 1.05
CA ARG A 19 14.12 -2.69 0.24
C ARG A 19 13.28 -2.62 -1.03
N ARG A 20 12.32 -3.55 -1.19
CA ARG A 20 11.48 -3.69 -2.39
C ARG A 20 9.99 -3.72 -2.01
N PRO A 21 9.38 -2.56 -1.71
CA PRO A 21 7.95 -2.47 -1.45
C PRO A 21 7.13 -2.64 -2.72
N ASP A 22 5.84 -2.98 -2.57
CA ASP A 22 4.92 -3.10 -3.71
C ASP A 22 4.78 -1.79 -4.47
N MET A 23 4.76 -0.66 -3.76
CA MET A 23 4.69 0.66 -4.38
C MET A 23 5.32 1.75 -3.52
N VAL A 24 5.88 2.77 -4.18
CA VAL A 24 6.35 4.00 -3.52
C VAL A 24 5.78 5.22 -4.22
N VAL A 25 5.18 6.11 -3.43
CA VAL A 25 4.56 7.35 -3.91
C VAL A 25 5.33 8.55 -3.39
N PHE A 26 5.84 9.38 -4.29
CA PHE A 26 6.50 10.64 -3.99
C PHE A 26 5.57 11.81 -4.31
N PHE A 27 5.15 12.53 -3.28
CA PHE A 27 4.48 13.82 -3.39
C PHE A 27 5.54 14.93 -3.30
N LYS A 28 6.03 15.38 -4.45
CA LYS A 28 7.18 16.31 -4.49
C LYS A 28 6.84 17.70 -3.94
N GLU A 29 5.61 18.16 -4.13
CA GLU A 29 5.16 19.48 -3.66
C GLU A 29 5.07 19.53 -2.13
N THR A 30 4.53 18.49 -1.52
CA THR A 30 4.37 18.40 -0.06
C THR A 30 5.54 17.71 0.64
N LYS A 31 6.64 17.44 -0.09
CA LYS A 31 7.81 16.69 0.39
C LYS A 31 7.41 15.44 1.19
N LYS A 32 6.62 14.56 0.58
CA LYS A 32 6.14 13.34 1.25
C LYS A 32 6.44 12.09 0.44
N ILE A 33 6.90 11.05 1.12
CA ILE A 33 7.13 9.71 0.59
C ILE A 33 6.18 8.76 1.31
N VAL A 34 5.42 7.98 0.56
CA VAL A 34 4.60 6.91 1.12
C VAL A 34 5.02 5.58 0.51
N ILE A 35 5.48 4.68 1.36
CA ILE A 35 5.70 3.28 1.02
C ILE A 35 4.37 2.57 1.17
N VAL A 36 3.92 1.89 0.13
CA VAL A 36 2.68 1.10 0.15
C VAL A 36 3.04 -0.37 0.11
N GLU A 37 2.53 -1.10 1.09
CA GLU A 37 2.56 -2.56 1.13
C GLU A 37 1.10 -3.03 1.09
N GLN A 38 0.80 -3.99 0.24
CA GLN A 38 -0.53 -4.55 0.10
C GLN A 38 -0.52 -6.06 0.20
N THR A 39 -1.60 -6.64 0.70
CA THR A 39 -1.74 -8.09 0.79
C THR A 39 -3.19 -8.52 0.79
N CYS A 40 -3.46 -9.68 0.17
CA CYS A 40 -4.77 -10.30 0.15
C CYS A 40 -4.76 -11.66 0.88
N PRO A 41 -4.84 -11.68 2.22
CA PRO A 41 -4.82 -12.92 2.99
C PRO A 41 -6.18 -13.62 2.99
N TRP A 42 -6.22 -14.86 3.48
CA TRP A 42 -7.47 -15.45 3.96
C TRP A 42 -8.06 -14.62 5.09
N GLU A 43 -9.39 -14.60 5.17
CA GLU A 43 -10.21 -13.84 6.11
C GLU A 43 -9.78 -14.10 7.56
N SER A 44 -9.51 -15.36 7.90
CA SER A 44 -9.06 -15.78 9.22
C SER A 44 -7.68 -15.24 9.61
N ARG A 45 -6.88 -14.77 8.64
CA ARG A 45 -5.52 -14.26 8.85
C ARG A 45 -5.40 -12.74 8.68
N LEU A 46 -6.50 -12.03 8.49
CA LEU A 46 -6.48 -10.59 8.20
C LEU A 46 -5.70 -9.79 9.24
N ASN A 47 -6.03 -9.97 10.52
CA ASN A 47 -5.40 -9.25 11.62
C ASN A 47 -3.91 -9.60 11.78
N LEU A 48 -3.57 -10.88 11.60
CA LEU A 48 -2.18 -11.34 11.67
C LEU A 48 -1.35 -10.74 10.54
N ALA A 49 -1.85 -10.80 9.30
CA ALA A 49 -1.18 -10.23 8.14
C ALA A 49 -0.96 -8.71 8.30
N LEU A 50 -1.96 -7.99 8.81
CA LEU A 50 -1.82 -6.57 9.09
C LEU A 50 -0.71 -6.28 10.13
N TRP A 51 -0.68 -7.05 11.22
CA TRP A 51 0.34 -6.89 12.26
C TRP A 51 1.75 -7.17 11.74
N GLU A 52 1.93 -8.26 10.99
CA GLU A 52 3.22 -8.63 10.38
C GLU A 52 3.70 -7.55 9.40
N LYS A 53 2.80 -7.05 8.55
CA LYS A 53 3.16 -6.13 7.46
C LYS A 53 3.45 -4.71 7.95
N ARG A 54 2.79 -4.23 9.00
CA ARG A 54 2.95 -2.86 9.52
C ARG A 54 4.39 -2.49 9.89
N ASN A 55 5.20 -3.47 10.29
CA ASN A 55 6.57 -3.22 10.76
C ASN A 55 7.65 -3.64 9.75
N LYS A 56 7.25 -4.24 8.62
CA LYS A 56 8.18 -4.81 7.61
C LYS A 56 9.23 -3.80 7.14
N TYR A 57 8.84 -2.55 6.89
CA TYR A 57 9.75 -1.52 6.37
C TYR A 57 10.23 -0.51 7.42
N ALA A 58 10.16 -0.82 8.72
CA ALA A 58 10.58 0.11 9.75
C ALA A 58 12.02 0.64 9.54
N MET A 59 12.96 -0.23 9.18
CA MET A 59 14.35 0.16 8.88
C MET A 59 14.46 1.03 7.62
N LEU A 60 13.74 0.66 6.56
CA LEU A 60 13.72 1.42 5.31
C LEU A 60 13.13 2.83 5.50
N LEU A 61 12.08 2.97 6.32
CA LEU A 61 11.53 4.28 6.68
C LEU A 61 12.59 5.16 7.36
N GLN A 62 13.34 4.62 8.33
CA GLN A 62 14.40 5.36 9.02
C GLN A 62 15.53 5.78 8.07
N ASP A 63 15.94 4.88 7.18
CA ASP A 63 16.97 5.16 6.19
C ASP A 63 16.52 6.26 5.21
N LEU A 64 15.29 6.19 4.72
CA LEU A 64 14.71 7.25 3.88
C LEU A 64 14.55 8.58 4.62
N MET A 65 14.16 8.59 5.90
CA MET A 65 14.11 9.82 6.69
C MET A 65 15.48 10.48 6.81
N LYS A 66 16.57 9.69 6.90
CA LYS A 66 17.95 10.21 6.90
C LYS A 66 18.37 10.75 5.53
N GLN A 67 18.01 10.06 4.45
CA GLN A 67 18.31 10.50 3.08
C GLN A 67 17.51 11.75 2.67
N TYR A 68 16.28 11.88 3.16
CA TYR A 68 15.35 12.94 2.82
C TYR A 68 15.00 13.78 4.06
N GLN A 69 15.98 14.52 4.61
CA GLN A 69 15.92 15.19 5.93
C GLN A 69 14.81 16.25 6.12
N GLU A 70 14.00 16.53 5.10
CA GLU A 70 12.87 17.48 5.15
C GLU A 70 11.56 16.87 4.66
N TRP A 71 11.55 15.56 4.40
CA TRP A 71 10.39 14.88 3.84
C TRP A 71 9.67 14.07 4.92
N SER A 72 8.34 14.06 4.87
CA SER A 72 7.55 13.11 5.65
C SER A 72 7.60 11.75 4.98
N VAL A 73 8.12 10.74 5.67
CA VAL A 73 8.15 9.35 5.18
C VAL A 73 7.18 8.51 6.01
N LYS A 74 6.25 7.80 5.37
CA LYS A 74 5.28 6.92 6.03
C LYS A 74 5.12 5.61 5.28
N GLN A 75 4.69 4.58 6.00
CA GLN A 75 4.16 3.36 5.42
C GLN A 75 2.62 3.42 5.42
N CYS A 76 2.02 2.88 4.36
CA CYS A 76 0.60 2.64 4.20
C CYS A 76 0.42 1.12 3.97
N THR A 77 -0.26 0.44 4.88
CA THR A 77 -0.45 -1.02 4.81
C THR A 77 -1.88 -1.33 4.43
N LEU A 78 -2.10 -1.85 3.23
CA LEU A 78 -3.42 -2.18 2.70
C LEU A 78 -3.65 -3.70 2.78
N VAL A 79 -4.46 -4.12 3.75
CA VAL A 79 -4.80 -5.54 3.93
C VAL A 79 -6.27 -5.74 3.66
N MET A 80 -6.59 -6.63 2.71
CA MET A 80 -7.97 -6.93 2.34
C MET A 80 -8.11 -8.43 2.10
N GLY A 81 -9.01 -9.10 2.81
CA GLY A 81 -9.26 -10.53 2.63
C GLY A 81 -9.65 -10.87 1.19
N VAL A 82 -9.39 -12.11 0.76
CA VAL A 82 -9.68 -12.58 -0.60
C VAL A 82 -11.16 -12.50 -0.98
N MET A 83 -12.08 -12.49 -0.01
CA MET A 83 -13.52 -12.24 -0.20
C MET A 83 -13.89 -10.74 -0.10
N GLY A 84 -12.89 -9.86 -0.01
CA GLY A 84 -13.04 -8.41 0.11
C GLY A 84 -13.33 -7.94 1.53
N SER A 85 -13.08 -8.76 2.54
CA SER A 85 -13.19 -8.33 3.95
C SER A 85 -12.07 -7.37 4.33
N PHE A 86 -12.35 -6.36 5.16
CA PHE A 86 -11.34 -5.45 5.71
C PHE A 86 -11.85 -4.78 6.98
N GLU A 87 -10.94 -4.30 7.82
CA GLU A 87 -11.29 -3.47 8.98
C GLU A 87 -11.36 -2.00 8.54
N LYS A 88 -12.58 -1.43 8.50
CA LYS A 88 -12.83 -0.11 7.89
C LYS A 88 -11.97 0.99 8.51
N ASP A 89 -11.92 1.09 9.84
CA ASP A 89 -11.21 2.17 10.53
C ASP A 89 -9.71 2.13 10.27
N ILE A 90 -9.14 0.93 10.20
CA ILE A 90 -7.73 0.74 9.83
C ILE A 90 -7.51 1.15 8.39
N TYR A 91 -8.34 0.66 7.46
CA TYR A 91 -8.18 0.95 6.05
C TYR A 91 -8.29 2.45 5.75
N VAL A 92 -9.24 3.13 6.39
CA VAL A 92 -9.41 4.59 6.35
C VAL A 92 -8.16 5.28 6.85
N LYS A 93 -7.65 4.91 8.04
CA LYS A 93 -6.43 5.50 8.61
C LYS A 93 -5.21 5.34 7.70
N GLU A 94 -5.03 4.15 7.13
CA GLU A 94 -3.91 3.84 6.23
C GLU A 94 -4.04 4.63 4.92
N LEU A 95 -5.23 4.74 4.32
CA LEU A 95 -5.44 5.52 3.10
C LEU A 95 -5.40 7.03 3.29
N SER A 96 -5.82 7.57 4.45
CA SER A 96 -5.60 8.98 4.77
C SER A 96 -4.11 9.34 4.74
N SER A 97 -3.23 8.37 5.03
CA SER A 97 -1.79 8.54 4.90
C SER A 97 -1.33 8.76 3.44
N LEU A 98 -2.13 8.41 2.43
CA LEU A 98 -1.91 8.72 1.01
C LEU A 98 -2.49 10.07 0.56
N VAL A 99 -2.88 10.94 1.51
CA VAL A 99 -3.43 12.30 1.27
C VAL A 99 -4.88 12.29 0.77
N ILE A 100 -5.63 11.21 1.03
CA ILE A 100 -7.07 11.16 0.76
C ILE A 100 -7.82 11.65 2.00
N ASN A 101 -8.20 12.93 1.98
CA ASN A 101 -8.99 13.56 3.05
C ASN A 101 -10.48 13.71 2.67
N ASP A 102 -10.87 13.26 1.48
CA ASP A 102 -12.25 13.27 0.99
C ASP A 102 -12.88 11.89 1.22
N GLU A 103 -13.91 11.84 2.06
CA GLU A 103 -14.61 10.62 2.45
C GLU A 103 -15.29 9.92 1.27
N GLN A 104 -15.90 10.68 0.35
CA GLN A 104 -16.54 10.11 -0.84
C GLN A 104 -15.53 9.53 -1.82
N MET A 105 -14.36 10.16 -1.96
CA MET A 105 -13.25 9.62 -2.74
C MET A 105 -12.71 8.35 -2.09
N LEU A 106 -12.62 8.32 -0.77
CA LEU A 106 -12.15 7.18 -0.01
C LEU A 106 -13.06 5.97 -0.17
N ASP A 107 -14.37 6.15 -0.03
CA ASP A 107 -15.36 5.09 -0.23
C ASP A 107 -15.32 4.53 -1.66
N ARG A 108 -15.20 5.41 -2.66
CA ARG A 108 -15.06 5.00 -4.07
C ARG A 108 -13.78 4.21 -4.31
N LEU A 109 -12.65 4.66 -3.75
CA LEU A 109 -11.39 3.96 -3.86
C LEU A 109 -11.48 2.58 -3.20
N LEU A 110 -12.03 2.51 -1.99
CA LEU A 110 -12.21 1.28 -1.24
C LEU A 110 -13.06 0.27 -2.01
N ALA A 111 -14.20 0.70 -2.57
CA ALA A 111 -15.04 -0.14 -3.41
C ALA A 111 -14.30 -0.65 -4.66
N ASN A 112 -13.46 0.17 -5.27
CA ASN A 112 -12.67 -0.25 -6.43
C ASN A 112 -11.58 -1.27 -6.06
N VAL A 113 -10.88 -1.06 -4.95
CA VAL A 113 -9.88 -2.03 -4.46
C VAL A 113 -10.56 -3.34 -4.08
N GLN A 114 -11.71 -3.29 -3.39
CA GLN A 114 -12.50 -4.48 -3.06
C GLN A 114 -12.92 -5.27 -4.29
N ARG A 115 -13.43 -4.61 -5.32
CA ARG A 115 -13.76 -5.26 -6.59
C ARG A 115 -12.53 -5.86 -7.27
N ALA A 116 -11.40 -5.16 -7.25
CA ALA A 116 -10.16 -5.67 -7.85
C ALA A 116 -9.68 -6.96 -7.16
N THR A 117 -9.75 -7.01 -5.83
CA THR A 117 -9.39 -8.19 -5.04
C THR A 117 -10.30 -9.38 -5.35
N ILE A 118 -11.63 -9.18 -5.35
CA ILE A 118 -12.60 -10.27 -5.52
C ILE A 118 -12.68 -10.75 -6.98
N LEU A 119 -12.65 -9.81 -7.93
CA LEU A 119 -13.00 -10.08 -9.34
C LEU A 119 -11.79 -10.13 -10.27
N GLY A 120 -10.58 -9.87 -9.76
CA GLY A 120 -9.37 -9.78 -10.58
C GLY A 120 -9.11 -11.04 -11.40
N SER A 121 -9.10 -12.21 -10.76
CA SER A 121 -8.90 -13.51 -11.42
C SER A 121 -10.01 -13.83 -12.42
N VAL A 122 -11.27 -13.61 -12.04
CA VAL A 122 -12.44 -13.82 -12.91
C VAL A 122 -12.33 -12.98 -14.18
N ARG A 123 -11.90 -11.72 -14.06
CA ARG A 123 -11.72 -10.82 -15.20
C ARG A 123 -10.62 -11.31 -16.14
N VAL A 124 -9.48 -11.74 -15.58
CA VAL A 124 -8.36 -12.29 -16.38
C VAL A 124 -8.79 -13.55 -17.12
N ILE A 125 -9.46 -14.48 -16.44
CA ILE A 125 -9.93 -15.75 -17.03
C ILE A 125 -10.97 -15.48 -18.12
N LYS A 126 -11.97 -14.62 -17.86
CA LYS A 126 -12.98 -14.26 -18.86
C LYS A 126 -12.37 -13.68 -20.12
N ASN A 127 -11.38 -12.80 -19.97
CA ASN A 127 -10.70 -12.22 -21.12
C ASN A 127 -9.95 -13.29 -21.92
N HIS A 128 -9.25 -14.19 -21.24
CA HIS A 128 -8.50 -15.26 -21.91
C HIS A 128 -9.41 -16.29 -22.60
N LEU A 129 -10.59 -16.58 -22.04
CA LEU A 129 -11.57 -17.50 -22.63
C LEU A 129 -12.44 -16.87 -23.72
N ALA A 130 -12.44 -15.54 -23.84
CA ALA A 130 -13.17 -14.80 -24.86
C ALA A 130 -12.32 -14.51 -26.12
N GLU A 131 -11.04 -14.90 -26.10
CA GLU A 131 -10.12 -14.99 -27.25
C GLU A 131 -10.30 -16.34 -27.97
#